data_AF-A0A0D0CJW6-F1
#
_entry.id   AF-A0A0D0CJW6-F1
#
_cell.length_a   1.000
_cell.length_b   1.000
_cell.length_c   1.000
_cell.angle_alpha   90.00
_cell.angle_beta   90.00
_cell.angle_gamma   90.00
#
_symmetry.space_group_name_H-M   'P 1'
#
loop_
_entity.id
_entity.type
_entity.pdbx_description
1 polymer ?
#
loop_
_entity_poly.entity_id
_entity_poly.type
_entity_poly.pdbx_seq_one_letter_code
_entity_poly.pdbx_strand_id
1 'polypeptide(L)'
;MSTNHDCGESNKYLIPKLDAMGKNWTIWKFRVDMSLGAKGLKGHLNGKKRKSIDPASGHSPAWIPTTPAKIKAFEDYEKDLEEWE
;
A
#
# COMPACT_ATOMS: atom_id res chain seq x y z
N MET A 1 21.31 27.68 -28.23
CA MET A 1 19.92 27.44 -27.80
C MET A 1 19.94 26.21 -26.93
N SER A 2 19.82 26.41 -25.61
CA SER A 2 19.86 25.33 -24.63
C SER A 2 18.43 24.87 -24.40
N THR A 3 18.10 23.65 -24.84
CA THR A 3 16.89 22.97 -24.38
C THR A 3 17.35 21.83 -23.49
N ASN A 4 17.64 22.19 -22.23
CA ASN A 4 17.70 21.22 -21.15
C ASN A 4 16.32 20.57 -21.09
N HIS A 5 16.18 19.38 -21.67
CA HIS A 5 15.07 18.50 -21.34
C HIS A 5 15.30 18.06 -19.91
N ASP A 6 14.66 18.81 -19.02
CA ASP A 6 14.43 18.45 -17.63
C ASP A 6 13.75 17.07 -17.64
N CYS A 7 14.57 16.03 -17.62
CA CYS A 7 14.14 14.65 -17.54
C CYS A 7 13.70 14.45 -16.10
N GLY A 8 12.47 14.91 -15.81
CA GLY A 8 11.90 14.99 -14.48
C GLY A 8 12.14 13.71 -13.70
N GLU A 9 13.09 13.78 -12.77
CA GLU A 9 13.16 12.92 -11.60
C GLU A 9 11.86 13.13 -10.80
N SER A 10 10.85 12.27 -11.01
CA SER A 10 9.78 12.02 -10.01
C SER A 10 8.71 11.00 -10.43
N ASN A 11 8.61 10.57 -11.69
CA ASN A 11 7.45 9.79 -12.14
C ASN A 11 7.65 8.29 -12.38
N LYS A 12 8.75 7.69 -11.91
CA LYS A 12 9.02 6.25 -12.14
C LYS A 12 8.00 5.31 -11.45
N TYR A 13 7.22 5.82 -10.49
CA TYR A 13 6.30 5.02 -9.68
C TYR A 13 4.87 5.58 -9.59
N LEU A 14 4.48 6.48 -10.50
CA LEU A 14 3.07 6.83 -10.65
C LEU A 14 2.29 5.61 -11.17
N ILE A 15 1.21 5.25 -10.49
CA ILE A 15 0.29 4.23 -10.98
C ILE A 15 -0.44 4.84 -12.20
N PRO A 16 -0.24 4.30 -13.41
CA PRO A 16 -0.87 4.87 -14.60
C PRO A 16 -2.39 4.73 -14.52
N LYS A 17 -3.13 5.65 -15.14
CA LYS A 17 -4.59 5.50 -15.34
C LYS A 17 -4.85 4.65 -16.59
N LEU A 18 -5.83 3.76 -16.51
CA LEU A 18 -6.29 3.01 -17.68
C LEU A 18 -7.16 3.93 -18.54
N ASP A 19 -6.98 3.86 -19.85
CA ASP A 19 -7.85 4.54 -20.80
C ASP A 19 -9.30 4.07 -20.65
N ALA A 20 -10.27 4.99 -20.72
CA ALA A 20 -11.69 4.67 -20.51
C ALA A 20 -12.25 3.69 -21.56
N MET A 21 -11.64 3.61 -22.75
CA MET A 21 -12.00 2.62 -23.76
C MET A 21 -11.30 1.26 -23.55
N GLY A 22 -10.52 1.11 -22.47
CA GLY A 22 -9.78 -0.12 -22.16
C GLY A 22 -8.59 -0.39 -23.08
N LYS A 23 -8.18 0.58 -23.90
CA LYS A 23 -7.05 0.44 -24.83
C LYS A 23 -5.75 0.19 -24.07
N ASN A 24 -4.88 -0.64 -24.65
CA ASN A 24 -3.56 -0.97 -24.12
C ASN A 24 -3.57 -1.60 -22.71
N TRP A 25 -4.64 -2.30 -22.34
CA TRP A 25 -4.79 -3.01 -21.06
C TRP A 25 -3.53 -3.77 -20.63
N THR A 26 -2.94 -4.58 -21.51
CA THR A 26 -1.77 -5.40 -21.19
C THR A 26 -0.55 -4.56 -20.78
N ILE A 27 -0.31 -3.45 -21.49
CA ILE A 27 0.79 -2.53 -21.21
C ILE A 27 0.52 -1.78 -19.90
N TRP A 28 -0.72 -1.32 -19.70
CA TRP A 28 -1.14 -0.67 -18.47
C TRP A 28 -0.93 -1.60 -17.26
N LYS A 29 -1.42 -2.85 -17.35
CA LYS A 29 -1.30 -3.84 -16.29
C LYS A 29 0.16 -4.11 -15.92
N PHE A 30 1.03 -4.30 -16.92
CA PHE A 30 2.46 -4.49 -16.68
C PHE A 30 3.09 -3.33 -15.91
N ARG A 31 2.75 -2.09 -16.27
CA ARG A 31 3.25 -0.89 -15.59
C ARG A 31 2.73 -0.80 -14.14
N VAL A 32 1.46 -1.09 -13.92
CA VAL A 32 0.88 -1.15 -12.57
C VAL A 32 1.58 -2.20 -11.71
N ASP A 33 1.79 -3.41 -12.24
CA ASP A 33 2.48 -4.48 -11.52
C ASP A 33 3.93 -4.11 -11.16
N MET A 34 4.64 -3.42 -12.06
CA MET A 34 5.99 -2.90 -11.81
C MET A 34 5.99 -1.79 -10.73
N SER A 35 5.09 -0.81 -10.84
CA SER A 35 5.00 0.29 -9.86
C SER A 35 4.61 -0.22 -8.48
N LEU A 36 3.66 -1.16 -8.39
CA LEU A 36 3.28 -1.79 -7.12
C LEU A 36 4.41 -2.67 -6.56
N GLY A 37 5.13 -3.39 -7.42
CA GLY A 37 6.32 -4.15 -7.03
C GLY A 37 7.39 -3.27 -6.39
N ALA A 38 7.71 -2.13 -7.03
CA ALA A 38 8.70 -1.20 -6.51
C ALA A 38 8.28 -0.51 -5.21
N LYS A 39 6.98 -0.37 -4.96
CA LYS A 39 6.42 0.15 -3.70
C LYS A 39 6.22 -0.94 -2.63
N GLY A 40 6.57 -2.20 -2.89
CA GLY A 40 6.29 -3.31 -1.97
C GLY A 40 4.82 -3.73 -1.88
N LEU A 41 3.93 -3.07 -2.63
CA LEU A 41 2.47 -3.25 -2.53
C LEU A 41 1.93 -4.47 -3.28
N LYS A 42 2.79 -5.22 -3.98
CA LYS A 42 2.41 -6.41 -4.76
C LYS A 42 1.80 -7.51 -3.87
N GLY A 43 2.16 -7.56 -2.59
CA GLY A 43 1.54 -8.45 -1.62
C GLY A 43 0.06 -8.14 -1.40
N HIS A 44 -0.32 -6.87 -1.39
CA HIS A 44 -1.71 -6.43 -1.20
C HIS A 44 -2.56 -6.70 -2.44
N LEU A 45 -2.04 -6.40 -3.65
CA LEU A 45 -2.77 -6.65 -4.90
C LEU A 45 -3.16 -8.13 -5.06
N ASN A 46 -2.25 -9.03 -4.70
CA ASN A 46 -2.46 -10.47 -4.81
C ASN A 46 -3.20 -11.08 -3.60
N GLY A 47 -3.63 -10.26 -2.63
CA GLY A 47 -4.29 -10.72 -1.40
C GLY A 47 -3.40 -11.55 -0.46
N LYS A 48 -2.08 -11.53 -0.67
CA LYS A 48 -1.10 -12.27 0.17
C LYS A 48 -0.79 -11.52 1.47
N LYS A 49 -0.84 -10.19 1.45
CA LYS A 49 -0.79 -9.34 2.64
C LYS A 49 -2.17 -8.77 2.92
N ARG A 50 -2.81 -9.21 4.00
CA ARG A 50 -4.11 -8.68 4.46
C ARG A 50 -3.89 -7.54 5.43
N LYS A 51 -4.86 -6.61 5.48
CA LYS A 51 -4.86 -5.55 6.48
C LYS A 51 -4.94 -6.22 7.85
N SER A 52 -4.07 -5.82 8.78
CA SER A 52 -4.14 -6.34 10.14
C SER A 52 -5.50 -5.98 10.76
N ILE A 53 -6.01 -6.86 11.62
CA ILE A 53 -7.31 -6.69 12.27
C ILE A 53 -7.08 -5.90 13.54
N ASP A 54 -7.82 -4.81 13.72
CA ASP A 54 -7.78 -4.00 14.94
C ASP A 54 -8.08 -4.88 16.17
N PRO A 55 -7.14 -5.03 17.12
CA PRO A 55 -7.36 -5.77 18.36
C PRO A 55 -8.48 -5.19 19.22
N ALA A 56 -8.82 -3.90 19.06
CA ALA A 56 -9.93 -3.25 19.74
C ALA A 56 -11.29 -3.52 19.05
N SER A 57 -11.30 -4.14 17.86
CA SER A 57 -12.52 -4.42 17.11
C SER A 57 -13.48 -5.31 17.91
N GLY A 58 -14.71 -4.83 18.09
CA GLY A 58 -15.74 -5.52 18.88
C GLY A 58 -15.67 -5.27 20.39
N HIS A 59 -14.72 -4.46 20.87
CA HIS A 59 -14.68 -3.97 22.24
C HIS A 59 -15.40 -2.63 22.40
N SER A 60 -15.64 -2.23 23.66
CA SER A 60 -16.18 -0.90 23.96
C SER A 60 -15.21 0.21 23.55
N PRO A 61 -15.66 1.42 23.20
CA PRO A 61 -14.78 2.55 22.84
C PRO A 61 -13.76 2.94 23.93
N ALA A 62 -14.06 2.64 25.20
CA ALA A 62 -13.17 2.88 26.34
C ALA A 62 -12.25 1.68 26.68
N TRP A 63 -12.17 0.68 25.80
CA TRP A 63 -11.36 -0.50 26.04
C TRP A 63 -9.87 -0.17 25.93
N ILE A 64 -9.10 -0.64 26.91
CA ILE A 64 -7.65 -0.46 26.97
C ILE A 64 -7.02 -1.84 27.16
N PRO A 65 -5.96 -2.18 26.40
CA PRO A 65 -5.24 -3.43 26.59
C PRO A 65 -4.57 -3.42 27.98
N THR A 66 -5.01 -4.32 28.86
CA THR A 66 -4.57 -4.39 30.27
C THR A 66 -3.67 -5.58 30.58
N THR A 67 -3.53 -6.54 29.67
CA THR A 67 -2.61 -7.68 29.83
C THR A 67 -1.40 -7.55 28.91
N PRO A 68 -0.21 -8.05 29.31
CA PRO A 68 0.99 -7.97 28.47
C PRO A 68 0.80 -8.55 27.06
N ALA A 69 0.03 -9.63 26.93
CA ALA A 69 -0.30 -10.23 25.64
C ALA A 69 -1.16 -9.32 24.74
N LYS A 70 -2.12 -8.60 25.34
CA LYS A 70 -2.98 -7.65 24.59
C LYS A 70 -2.22 -6.38 24.22
N ILE A 71 -1.34 -5.91 25.09
CA ILE A 71 -0.47 -4.76 24.81
C ILE A 71 0.43 -5.10 23.62
N LYS A 72 1.10 -6.25 23.66
CA LYS A 72 1.95 -6.70 22.55
C LYS A 72 1.17 -6.86 21.24
N ALA A 73 -0.05 -7.42 21.28
CA ALA A 73 -0.88 -7.53 20.08
C ALA A 73 -1.26 -6.16 19.49
N PHE A 74 -1.37 -5.12 20.32
CA PHE A 74 -1.62 -3.76 19.88
C PHE A 74 -0.37 -3.11 19.27
N GLU A 75 0.80 -3.31 19.88
CA GLU A 75 2.09 -2.87 19.34
C GLU A 75 2.39 -3.54 17.99
N ASP A 76 2.15 -4.85 17.88
CA ASP A 76 2.29 -5.59 16.62
C ASP A 76 1.29 -5.07 15.56
N TYR A 77 0.05 -4.74 15.97
CA TYR A 77 -0.95 -4.14 15.08
C TYR A 77 -0.57 -2.75 14.58
N GLU A 78 -0.05 -1.87 15.44
CA GLU A 78 0.42 -0.53 15.06
C GLU A 78 1.58 -0.63 14.06
N LYS A 79 2.52 -1.55 14.30
CA LYS A 79 3.63 -1.81 13.38
C LYS A 79 3.16 -2.35 12.03
N ASP A 80 2.21 -3.29 12.02
CA ASP A 80 1.62 -3.81 10.80
C ASP A 80 0.83 -2.73 10.03
N LEU A 81 0.23 -1.77 10.73
CA LEU A 81 -0.43 -0.61 10.13
C LEU A 81 0.58 0.36 9.49
N GLU A 82 1.70 0.63 10.14
CA GLU A 82 2.77 1.47 9.58
C GLU A 82 3.38 0.83 8.32
N GLU A 83 3.45 -0.51 8.25
CA GLU A 83 3.82 -1.22 7.01
C GLU A 83 2.70 -1.22 5.95
N TRP A 84 1.45 -0.95 6.35
CA TRP A 84 0.27 -0.92 5.48
C TRP A 84 0.04 0.46 4.83
N GLU A 85 0.41 1.56 5.50
CA GLU A 85 0.31 2.95 4.98
C GLU A 85 1.43 3.33 4.00
#